data_AF-A0A942DE41-F1
#
_entry.id   AF-A0A942DE41-F1
#
_cell.length_a   1.000
_cell.length_b   1.000
_cell.length_c   1.000
_cell.angle_alpha   90.00
_cell.angle_beta   90.00
_cell.angle_gamma   90.00
#
_symmetry.space_group_name_H-M   'P 1'
#
loop_
_entity.id
_entity.type
_entity.pdbx_description
1 polymer ?
#
loop_
_entity_poly.entity_id
_entity_poly.type
_entity_poly.pdbx_seq_one_letter_code
_entity_poly.pdbx_strand_id
1 'polypeptide(L)' 'MTQPDESEEEKQARIEAKIAQMIKNGYKRSDLIITEAGRVMFDPTAAEAEALKAFDKKEKKSS' A
#
# COMPACT_ATOMS: atom_id res chain seq x y z
N MET A 1 -26.90 13.07 22.01
CA MET A 1 -26.16 11.84 21.62
C MET A 1 -25.18 12.25 20.55
N THR A 2 -23.95 12.60 20.93
CA THR A 2 -22.86 12.88 19.99
C THR A 2 -22.42 11.55 19.40
N GLN A 3 -22.50 11.42 18.08
CA GLN A 3 -21.90 10.29 17.37
C GLN A 3 -20.43 10.19 17.81
N PRO A 4 -19.87 8.99 18.04
CA PRO A 4 -18.44 8.87 18.21
C PRO A 4 -17.83 9.34 16.90
N ASP A 5 -17.27 10.54 16.90
CA ASP A 5 -16.32 10.97 15.90
C ASP A 5 -15.21 9.92 16.01
N GLU A 6 -15.19 8.96 15.08
CA GLU A 6 -14.07 8.02 14.99
C GLU A 6 -12.84 8.89 14.79
N SER A 7 -12.12 9.15 15.90
CA SER A 7 -10.97 10.04 15.92
C SER A 7 -10.05 9.67 14.77
N GLU A 8 -9.43 10.66 14.14
CA GLU A 8 -8.52 10.42 13.01
C GLU A 8 -7.48 9.34 13.33
N GLU A 9 -7.08 9.23 14.60
CA GLU A 9 -6.22 8.18 15.15
C GLU A 9 -6.77 6.75 14.98
N GLU A 10 -8.08 6.55 15.18
CA GLU A 10 -8.73 5.23 15.05
C GLU A 10 -8.89 4.82 13.58
N LYS A 11 -9.10 5.81 12.69
CA LYS A 11 -9.05 5.60 11.24
C LYS A 11 -7.63 5.24 10.79
N GLN A 12 -6.62 5.93 11.30
CA GLN A 12 -5.21 5.66 11.02
C GLN A 12 -4.83 4.24 11.46
N ALA A 13 -5.19 3.85 12.68
CA ALA A 13 -4.91 2.52 13.21
C ALA A 13 -5.54 1.40 12.36
N ARG A 14 -6.77 1.60 11.86
CA ARG A 14 -7.42 0.66 10.93
C ARG A 14 -6.68 0.56 9.61
N ILE A 15 -6.27 1.69 9.04
CA ILE A 15 -5.47 1.75 7.81
C ILE A 15 -4.17 0.96 8.00
N GLU A 16 -3.42 1.26 9.05
CA GLU A 16 -2.14 0.60 9.37
C GLU A 16 -2.30 -0.90 9.61
N ALA A 17 -3.33 -1.34 10.34
CA ALA A 17 -3.61 -2.75 10.53
C ALA A 17 -3.89 -3.47 9.20
N LYS A 18 -4.65 -2.83 8.30
CA LYS A 18 -4.96 -3.36 6.97
C LYS A 18 -3.71 -3.46 6.10
N ILE A 19 -2.85 -2.44 6.14
CA ILE A 19 -1.55 -2.44 5.47
C ILE A 19 -0.68 -3.58 5.97
N ALA A 20 -0.53 -3.73 7.29
CA ALA A 20 0.27 -4.79 7.89
C ALA A 20 -0.25 -6.18 7.47
N GLN A 21 -1.57 -6.36 7.39
CA GLN A 21 -2.18 -7.59 6.88
C GLN A 21 -1.82 -7.84 5.40
N MET A 22 -1.89 -6.82 4.54
CA MET A 22 -1.53 -6.99 3.13
C MET A 22 -0.03 -7.26 2.97
N ILE A 23 0.83 -6.61 3.76
CA ILE A 23 2.26 -6.92 3.79
C ILE A 23 2.50 -8.36 4.21
N LYS A 24 1.78 -8.84 5.23
CA LYS A 24 1.84 -10.24 5.68
C LYS A 24 1.38 -11.23 4.60
N ASN A 25 0.46 -10.82 3.72
CA ASN A 25 0.01 -11.61 2.58
C ASN A 25 0.97 -11.57 1.38
N GLY A 26 2.07 -10.82 1.46
CA GLY A 26 3.10 -10.75 0.43
C GLY A 26 3.02 -9.53 -0.50
N TYR A 27 2.09 -8.60 -0.25
CA TYR A 27 2.03 -7.33 -0.98
C TYR A 27 3.11 -6.37 -0.45
N LYS A 28 3.67 -5.51 -1.29
CA LYS A 28 4.58 -4.47 -0.79
C LYS A 28 3.80 -3.24 -0.39
N ARG A 29 4.32 -2.51 0.61
CA ARG A 29 3.77 -1.22 1.03
C ARG A 29 3.65 -0.23 -0.14
N SER A 30 4.63 -0.21 -1.04
CA SER A 30 4.68 0.65 -2.23
C SER A 30 3.57 0.36 -3.24
N ASP A 31 3.01 -0.85 -3.21
CA ASP A 31 1.92 -1.27 -4.09
C ASP A 31 0.54 -1.01 -3.46
N LEU A 32 0.50 -0.44 -2.25
CA LEU A 32 -0.75 -0.18 -1.52
C LEU A 32 -1.09 1.31 -1.54
N ILE A 33 -2.28 1.64 -2.00
CA ILE A 33 -2.84 2.99 -1.98
C ILE A 33 -3.82 3.13 -0.83
N ILE A 34 -3.82 4.31 -0.21
CA ILE A 34 -4.83 4.69 0.77
C ILE A 34 -5.71 5.73 0.09
N THR A 35 -6.99 5.41 -0.09
CA THR A 35 -7.96 6.37 -0.61
C THR A 35 -8.27 7.43 0.45
N GLU A 36 -8.75 8.62 0.06
CA GLU A 36 -9.22 9.65 1.01
C GLU A 36 -10.29 9.15 1.99
N ALA A 37 -11.04 8.11 1.62
CA ALA A 37 -11.99 7.43 2.51
C ALA A 37 -11.34 6.49 3.55
N GLY A 38 -10.00 6.45 3.65
CA GLY A 38 -9.26 5.60 4.57
C GLY A 38 -9.27 4.10 4.22
N ARG A 39 -9.48 3.74 2.95
CA ARG A 39 -9.44 2.36 2.48
C ARG A 39 -8.10 2.03 1.86
N VAL A 40 -7.56 0.87 2.19
CA VAL A 40 -6.30 0.35 1.63
C VAL A 40 -6.64 -0.57 0.47
N MET A 41 -6.10 -0.25 -0.71
CA MET A 41 -6.29 -1.01 -1.95
C MET A 41 -4.93 -1.35 -2.56
N PHE A 42 -4.89 -2.45 -3.33
CA PHE A 42 -3.71 -2.81 -4.11
C PHE A 42 -3.75 -2.08 -5.46
N ASP A 43 -2.64 -1.44 -5.82
CA ASP A 43 -2.43 -0.78 -7.09
C ASP A 43 -1.62 -1.67 -8.03
N PRO A 44 -2.26 -2.28 -9.05
CA PRO A 44 -1.53 -3.08 -10.02
C PRO A 44 -0.52 -2.23 -10.80
N THR A 45 -0.80 -0.95 -11.03
CA THR A 45 0.09 -0.05 -11.76
C THR A 45 1.38 0.28 -11.01
N ALA A 46 1.34 0.45 -9.68
CA ALA A 46 2.52 0.62 -8.85
C ALA A 46 3.38 -0.65 -8.81
N ALA A 47 2.73 -1.82 -8.71
CA ALA A 47 3.41 -3.10 -8.73
C ALA A 47 4.10 -3.37 -10.07
N GLU A 48 3.43 -3.07 -11.19
CA GLU A 48 4.01 -3.16 -12.54
C GLU A 48 5.15 -2.16 -12.75
N ALA A 49 5.00 -0.91 -12.29
CA ALA A 49 6.06 0.09 -12.38
C ALA A 49 7.31 -0.30 -11.58
N GLU A 50 7.15 -0.90 -10.40
CA GLU A 50 8.27 -1.49 -9.65
C GLU A 50 8.88 -2.70 -10.36
N ALA A 51 8.05 -3.58 -10.93
CA ALA A 51 8.52 -4.76 -11.67
C ALA A 51 9.33 -4.36 -12.91
N LEU A 52 8.87 -3.37 -13.68
CA LEU A 52 9.60 -2.80 -14.82
C LEU A 52 10.91 -2.14 -14.40
N LYS A 53 10.92 -1.35 -13.32
CA LYS A 53 12.17 -0.78 -12.76
C LYS A 53 13.14 -1.85 -12.29
N ALA A 54 12.64 -2.93 -11.69
CA ALA A 54 13.46 -4.06 -11.26
C ALA A 54 14.04 -4.84 -12.45
N PHE A 55 13.30 -4.93 -13.55
CA PHE A 55 13.74 -5.57 -14.79
C PHE A 55 14.83 -4.75 -15.49
N ASP A 56 14.63 -3.44 -15.66
CA ASP A 56 15.61 -2.53 -16.27
C ASP A 56 16.97 -2.54 -15.53
N LYS A 57 16.93 -2.69 -14.20
CA LYS A 57 18.15 -2.76 -13.37
C LYS A 57 18.95 -4.06 -13.57
N LYS A 58 18.31 -5.15 -14.03
CA LYS A 58 19.02 -6.41 -14.33
C LYS A 58 19.74 -6.35 -15.69
N GLU A 59 19.20 -5.65 -16.67
CA GLU A 59 19.84 -5.57 -18.01
C GLU A 59 21.13 -4.73 -17.99
N LYS A 60 21.25 -3.73 -17.10
CA LYS A 60 22.47 -2.92 -16.99
C LYS A 60 23.68 -3.60 -16.31
N LYS A 61 23.56 -4.86 -15.88
CA LYS A 61 24.68 -5.64 -15.30
C LYS A 61 25.20 -6.75 -16.22
N SER A 62 24.76 -6.76 -17.49
CA SER A 62 25.24 -7.67 -18.53
C SER A 62 25.64 -6.87 -19.76
N SER A 63 26.68 -6.05 -19.65
CA SER A 63 27.46 -5.51 -20.77
C SER A 63 28.91 -5.37 -20.35
#